data_AF-A0AAE3VGZ2-F1
#
_entry.id   AF-A0AAE3VGZ2-F1
#
_cell.length_a   1.000
_cell.length_b   1.000
_cell.length_c   1.000
_cell.angle_alpha   90.00
_cell.angle_beta   90.00
_cell.angle_gamma   90.00
#
_symmetry.space_group_name_H-M   'P 1'
#
loop_
_entity.id
_entity.type
_entity.pdbx_description
1 polymer ?
#
loop_
_entity_poly.entity_id
_entity_poly.type
_entity_poly.pdbx_seq_one_letter_code
_entity_poly.pdbx_strand_id
1 'polypeptide(L)' 'MHTTKPGPTGRGLGLDLLKSFIRVNKGAMQVFSNEGFAEITADSEVYDSFSPTFEGTVFHIRLRCDENYYRLAGEPLAT' A
#
# COMPACT_ATOMS: atom_id res chain seq x y z
N MET A 1 -14.15 2.41 15.80
CA MET A 1 -12.69 2.17 15.69
C MET A 1 -12.13 1.84 17.06
N HIS A 2 -11.62 0.63 17.27
CA HIS A 2 -10.97 0.19 18.51
C HIS A 2 -9.44 0.15 18.28
N THR A 3 -8.65 0.74 19.17
CA THR A 3 -7.17 0.77 19.05
C THR A 3 -6.53 0.72 20.43
N THR A 4 -5.39 0.04 20.51
CA THR A 4 -4.72 -0.34 21.76
C THR A 4 -3.61 0.62 22.19
N LYS A 5 -3.39 1.77 21.50
CA LYS A 5 -2.36 2.76 21.86
C LYS A 5 -2.94 4.01 22.56
N PRO A 6 -2.54 4.31 23.81
CA PRO A 6 -2.85 5.57 24.49
C PRO A 6 -1.84 6.66 24.08
N GLY A 7 -2.30 7.80 23.52
CA GLY A 7 -1.43 8.95 23.22
C GLY A 7 -1.93 9.87 22.09
N PRO A 8 -1.38 11.09 21.96
CA PRO A 8 -1.83 12.12 21.01
C PRO A 8 -1.25 12.00 19.59
N THR A 9 -0.38 11.03 19.33
CA THR A 9 0.15 10.78 17.98
C THR A 9 -0.96 10.29 17.05
N GLY A 10 -1.11 10.95 15.89
CA GLY A 10 -2.19 10.71 14.93
C GLY A 10 -2.36 9.24 14.55
N ARG A 11 -3.63 8.77 14.57
CA ARG A 11 -4.03 7.41 14.17
C ARG A 11 -4.12 7.32 12.65
N GLY A 12 -3.98 6.12 12.09
CA GLY A 12 -4.26 5.85 10.66
C GLY A 12 -3.17 6.28 9.67
N LEU A 13 -2.16 7.04 10.12
CA LEU A 13 -1.13 7.61 9.25
C LEU A 13 -0.39 6.60 8.36
N GLY A 14 -0.14 5.38 8.85
CA GLY A 14 0.64 4.39 8.11
C GLY A 14 -0.02 3.94 6.81
N LEU A 15 -1.30 3.55 6.86
CA LEU A 15 -2.03 3.12 5.67
C LEU A 15 -2.30 4.30 4.72
N ASP A 16 -2.59 5.48 5.27
CA ASP A 16 -2.80 6.69 4.46
C ASP A 16 -1.53 7.11 3.73
N LEU A 17 -0.37 7.00 4.39
CA LEU A 17 0.94 7.25 3.79
C LEU A 17 1.24 6.23 2.69
N LEU A 18 0.99 4.94 2.92
CA LEU A 18 1.15 3.90 1.91
C LEU A 18 0.27 4.16 0.69
N LYS A 19 -1.02 4.46 0.88
CA LYS A 19 -1.92 4.80 -0.24
C LYS A 19 -1.42 6.02 -1.02
N SER A 20 -0.96 7.05 -0.32
CA SER A 20 -0.40 8.25 -0.96
C SER A 20 0.86 7.94 -1.76
N PHE A 21 1.76 7.12 -1.20
CA PHE A 21 2.98 6.69 -1.88
C PHE A 21 2.69 5.91 -3.16
N ILE A 22 1.71 4.99 -3.14
CA ILE A 22 1.28 4.22 -4.31
C ILE A 22 0.77 5.14 -5.42
N ARG A 23 -0.06 6.14 -5.07
CA ARG A 23 -0.60 7.09 -6.04
C ARG A 23 0.49 7.92 -6.71
N VAL A 24 1.42 8.47 -5.93
CA VAL A 24 2.54 9.28 -6.44
C VAL A 24 3.44 8.45 -7.37
N ASN A 25 3.72 7.21 -6.99
CA ASN A 25 4.56 6.30 -7.79
C ASN A 25 3.84 5.69 -9.00
N LYS A 26 2.54 5.94 -9.17
CA LYS A 26 1.71 5.23 -10.15
C LYS A 26 1.86 3.71 -10.05
N GLY A 27 1.98 3.23 -8.82
CA GLY A 27 2.08 1.81 -8.49
C GLY A 27 0.72 1.18 -8.25
N ALA A 28 0.73 0.01 -7.61
CA ALA A 28 -0.46 -0.67 -7.13
C ALA A 28 -0.22 -1.31 -5.76
N MET A 29 -1.25 -1.35 -4.92
CA MET A 29 -1.25 -2.09 -3.65
C MET A 29 -2.50 -2.93 -3.56
N GLN A 30 -2.31 -4.23 -3.37
CA GLN A 30 -3.37 -5.19 -3.09
C GLN A 30 -3.30 -5.61 -1.63
N VAL A 31 -4.42 -5.61 -0.94
CA VAL A 31 -4.53 -6.00 0.46
C VAL A 31 -5.48 -7.17 0.55
N PHE A 32 -5.00 -8.29 1.09
CA PHE A 32 -5.79 -9.48 1.36
C PHE A 32 -5.86 -9.67 2.87
N SER A 33 -7.06 -9.78 3.44
CA SER A 33 -7.25 -10.00 4.87
C SER A 33 -8.51 -10.83 5.10
N ASN A 34 -8.33 -12.08 5.52
CA ASN A 34 -9.41 -13.06 5.60
C ASN A 34 -10.18 -13.16 4.27
N GLU A 35 -11.45 -12.76 4.24
CA GLU A 35 -12.32 -12.73 3.05
C GLU A 35 -12.33 -11.37 2.33
N GLY A 36 -11.57 -10.40 2.83
CA GLY A 36 -11.50 -9.06 2.27
C GLY A 36 -10.37 -8.90 1.28
N PHE A 37 -10.66 -8.19 0.19
CA PHE A 37 -9.71 -7.72 -0.79
C PHE A 37 -9.86 -6.22 -1.01
N ALA A 38 -8.73 -5.52 -1.14
CA ALA A 38 -8.70 -4.16 -1.61
C ALA A 38 -7.60 -3.99 -2.65
N GLU A 39 -7.87 -3.25 -3.72
CA GLU A 39 -6.87 -2.82 -4.69
C GLU A 39 -6.84 -1.29 -4.75
N ILE A 40 -5.65 -0.73 -4.54
CA ILE A 40 -5.39 0.70 -4.59
C ILE A 40 -4.41 0.92 -5.74
N THR A 41 -4.78 1.78 -6.69
CA THR A 41 -3.91 2.24 -7.77
C THR A 41 -3.81 3.77 -7.74
N ALA A 42 -3.18 4.38 -8.75
CA ALA A 42 -3.21 5.84 -8.92
C ALA A 42 -4.63 6.38 -9.14
N ASP A 43 -5.45 5.61 -9.87
CA ASP A 43 -6.70 6.09 -10.43
C ASP A 43 -7.94 5.49 -9.75
N SER A 44 -7.75 4.40 -9.00
CA SER A 44 -8.85 3.64 -8.42
C SER A 44 -8.57 3.10 -7.03
N GLU A 45 -9.67 2.85 -6.31
CA GLU A 45 -9.68 2.13 -5.03
C GLU A 45 -10.89 1.20 -5.05
N VAL A 46 -10.63 -0.10 -5.18
CA VAL A 46 -11.63 -1.16 -5.34
C VAL A 46 -11.61 -2.04 -4.11
N TYR A 47 -12.79 -2.48 -3.68
CA TYR A 47 -12.99 -3.38 -2.56
C TYR A 47 -13.85 -4.54 -3.00
N ASP A 48 -13.42 -5.76 -2.68
CA ASP A 48 -14.14 -6.97 -3.04
C ASP A 48 -13.96 -8.07 -1.99
N SER A 49 -14.67 -9.16 -2.17
CA SER A 49 -14.46 -10.40 -1.43
C SER A 49 -13.41 -11.27 -2.11
N PHE A 50 -12.59 -11.96 -1.33
CA PHE A 50 -11.61 -12.92 -1.81
C PHE A 50 -11.73 -14.25 -1.07
N SER A 51 -11.70 -15.34 -1.83
CA SER A 51 -11.66 -16.71 -1.32
C SER A 51 -10.63 -17.43 -2.18
N PRO A 52 -9.48 -17.87 -1.65
CA PRO A 52 -9.25 -18.53 -0.37
C PRO A 52 -8.90 -17.63 0.82
N THR A 53 -9.23 -18.09 2.03
CA THR A 53 -8.86 -17.43 3.29
C THR A 53 -7.54 -17.95 3.84
N PHE A 54 -6.80 -17.09 4.53
CA PHE A 54 -5.61 -17.43 5.30
C PHE A 54 -5.59 -16.59 6.59
N GLU A 55 -4.91 -17.10 7.61
CA GLU A 55 -4.74 -16.36 8.85
C GLU A 55 -3.75 -15.20 8.65
N GLY A 56 -4.23 -13.97 8.80
CA GLY A 56 -3.42 -12.76 8.75
C GLY A 56 -3.83 -11.80 7.63
N THR A 57 -2.90 -10.90 7.31
CA THR A 57 -3.08 -9.85 6.30
C THR A 57 -1.85 -9.77 5.41
N VAL A 58 -2.05 -9.82 4.10
CA VAL A 58 -0.99 -9.66 3.09
C VAL A 58 -1.14 -8.30 2.42
N PHE A 59 -0.05 -7.56 2.39
CA PHE A 59 0.11 -6.38 1.54
C PHE A 59 1.02 -6.73 0.38
N HIS A 60 0.48 -6.72 -0.83
CA HIS A 60 1.24 -6.91 -2.06
C HIS A 60 1.38 -5.55 -2.74
N ILE A 61 2.61 -5.04 -2.78
CA ILE A 61 2.92 -3.69 -3.29
C ILE A 61 3.77 -3.80 -4.55
N ARG A 62 3.32 -3.13 -5.61
CA ARG A 62 4.04 -2.97 -6.86
C ARG A 62 4.42 -1.52 -7.04
N LEU A 63 5.72 -1.25 -7.13
CA LEU A 63 6.26 0.09 -7.34
C LEU A 63 6.78 0.21 -8.78
N ARG A 64 6.65 1.42 -9.32
CA ARG A 64 7.30 1.78 -10.58
C ARG A 64 8.66 2.40 -10.26
N CYS A 65 9.70 1.60 -10.38
CA CYS A 65 11.09 2.01 -10.16
C CYS A 65 11.68 2.57 -11.46
N ASP A 66 11.18 3.72 -11.90
CA ASP A 66 11.92 4.52 -12.89
C ASP A 66 12.54 5.74 -12.19
N GLU A 67 13.56 6.33 -12.82
CA GLU A 67 14.34 7.41 -12.20
C GLU A 67 13.53 8.69 -11.92
N ASN A 68 12.31 8.80 -12.45
CA ASN A 68 11.42 9.92 -12.20
C ASN A 68 10.53 9.71 -10.97
N TYR A 69 10.30 8.47 -10.53
CA TYR A 69 9.37 8.14 -9.44
C TYR A 69 10.04 7.51 -8.22
N TYR A 70 11.00 6.61 -8.40
CA TYR A 70 11.66 5.92 -7.30
C TYR A 70 13.03 5.38 -7.72
N ARG A 71 14.09 5.83 -7.04
CA ARG A 71 15.46 5.37 -7.24
C ARG A 71 16.02 4.78 -5.95
N LEU A 72 16.54 3.56 -6.02
CA LEU A 72 17.24 2.96 -4.88
C LEU A 72 18.60 3.63 -4.66
N ALA A 73 19.05 3.70 -3.41
CA ALA A 73 20.32 4.35 -3.07
C ALA A 73 21.55 3.74 -3.78
N GLY A 74 21.45 2.50 -4.28
CA GLY A 74 22.50 1.82 -5.03
C GLY A 74 22.28 1.77 -6.54
N GLU A 75 21.27 2.44 -7.07
CA GLU A 75 20.93 2.40 -8.49
C GLU A 75 21.78 3.41 -9.30
N PRO A 76 22.42 3.00 -10.41
CA PRO A 76 23.20 3.90 -11.25
C PRO A 76 22.32 4.96 -11.93
N LEU A 77 22.91 6.11 -12.29
CA LEU A 77 22.21 7.18 -13.03
C LEU A 77 21.92 6.73 -14.47
N ALA A 78 20.73 7.03 -14.99
CA ALA A 78 20.41 6.81 -16.40
C ALA A 78 21.34 7.70 -17.23
N THR A 79 21.88 7.07 -18.27
CA THR A 79 22.78 7.69 -19.25
C THR A 79 21.98 8.28 -20.41
#